data_AF-A0A0F9AY48-F1
#
_entry.id   AF-A0A0F9AY48-F1
#
_cell.length_a   1.000
_cell.length_b   1.000
_cell.length_c   1.000
_cell.angle_alpha   90.00
_cell.angle_beta   90.00
_cell.angle_gamma   90.00
#
_symmetry.space_group_name_H-M   'P 1'
#
loop_
_entity.id
_entity.type
_entity.pdbx_description
1 polymer ?
#
loop_
_entity_poly.entity_id
_entity_poly.type
_entity_poly.pdbx_seq_one_letter_code
_entity_poly.pdbx_strand_id
1 'polypeptide(L)'
;MGLYLNQGMEGKSVLLYEIFSKRQYRCHVTSGYTGRKNEIWFVRVAPPPFGLDGQNIVITTPYIMIETLKEEWEDYFNRTLPRIGIDPPISAYTELMKHGLEINYWNEYIFQGYCNFSNNVIYFRHFQADFKATTPG
;
A
#
# COMPACT_ATOMS: atom_id res chain seq x y z
N MET A 1 -2.66 6.50 -0.90
CA MET A 1 -1.68 5.40 -1.06
C MET A 1 -2.46 4.15 -1.45
N GLY A 2 -1.83 2.99 -1.60
CA GLY A 2 -2.51 1.71 -1.87
C GLY A 2 -1.70 0.54 -1.33
N LEU A 3 -2.36 -0.61 -1.16
CA LEU A 3 -1.73 -1.84 -0.68
C LEU A 3 -1.68 -2.89 -1.79
N TYR A 4 -0.47 -3.36 -2.06
CA TYR A 4 -0.19 -4.21 -3.22
C TYR A 4 0.61 -5.45 -2.82
N LEU A 5 0.25 -6.60 -3.37
CA LEU A 5 1.07 -7.80 -3.33
C LEU A 5 2.04 -7.78 -4.51
N ASN A 6 3.33 -7.92 -4.26
CA ASN A 6 4.33 -8.10 -5.31
C ASN A 6 4.23 -9.52 -5.89
N GLN A 7 3.95 -9.63 -7.18
CA GLN A 7 3.79 -10.91 -7.88
C GLN A 7 5.06 -11.35 -8.63
N GLY A 8 6.14 -10.57 -8.55
CA GLY A 8 7.40 -10.78 -9.25
C GLY A 8 7.60 -9.79 -10.40
N MET A 9 8.40 -10.21 -11.38
CA MET A 9 8.80 -9.39 -12.52
C MET A 9 8.20 -9.91 -13.83
N GLU A 10 7.81 -8.99 -14.71
CA GLU A 10 7.51 -9.23 -16.13
C GLU A 10 8.44 -8.35 -16.98
N GLY A 11 9.47 -8.97 -17.56
CA GLY A 11 10.55 -8.23 -18.23
C GLY A 11 11.22 -7.24 -17.27
N LYS A 12 11.10 -5.94 -17.57
CA LYS A 12 11.65 -4.84 -16.74
C LYS A 12 10.63 -4.25 -15.76
N SER A 13 9.43 -4.82 -15.67
CA SER A 13 8.34 -4.28 -14.86
C SER A 13 8.11 -5.12 -13.62
N VAL A 14 7.84 -4.46 -12.49
CA VAL A 14 7.30 -5.14 -11.29
C VAL A 14 5.80 -5.32 -11.48
N LEU A 15 5.30 -6.53 -11.20
CA LEU A 15 3.87 -6.81 -11.17
C LEU A 15 3.33 -6.61 -9.76
N LEU A 16 2.41 -5.66 -9.62
CA LEU A 16 1.76 -5.33 -8.36
C LEU A 16 0.27 -5.63 -8.44
N TYR A 17 -0.23 -6.45 -7.52
CA TYR A 17 -1.65 -6.76 -7.40
C TYR A 17 -2.26 -5.97 -6.24
N GLU A 18 -3.15 -5.02 -6.54
CA GLU A 18 -3.81 -4.26 -5.48
C GLU A 18 -4.79 -5.16 -4.73
N ILE A 19 -4.56 -5.29 -3.42
CA ILE A 19 -5.24 -6.25 -2.57
C ILE A 19 -6.75 -5.99 -2.53
N PHE A 20 -7.19 -4.73 -2.50
CA PHE A 20 -8.61 -4.42 -2.41
C PHE A 20 -9.32 -4.56 -3.76
N SER A 21 -8.95 -3.78 -4.79
CA SER A 21 -9.65 -3.81 -6.08
C SER A 21 -9.39 -5.05 -6.93
N LYS A 22 -8.48 -5.94 -6.50
CA LYS A 22 -8.08 -7.16 -7.21
C LYS A 22 -7.50 -6.89 -8.61
N ARG A 23 -6.95 -5.69 -8.83
CA ARG A 23 -6.37 -5.26 -10.11
C ARG A 23 -4.87 -5.45 -10.10
N GLN A 24 -4.35 -5.94 -11.22
CA GLN A 24 -2.91 -6.05 -11.46
C GLN A 24 -2.39 -4.83 -12.22
N TYR A 25 -1.21 -4.37 -11.83
CA TYR A 25 -0.52 -3.22 -12.40
C TYR A 25 0.89 -3.63 -12.82
N ARG A 26 1.20 -3.40 -14.09
CA ARG A 26 2.58 -3.48 -14.60
C ARG A 26 3.27 -2.14 -14.31
N CYS A 27 4.30 -2.15 -13.47
CA CYS A 27 4.87 -0.93 -12.91
C CYS A 27 6.35 -0.75 -13.22
N HIS A 28 6.74 0.48 -13.49
CA HIS A 28 8.11 0.97 -13.35
C HIS A 28 8.29 1.53 -11.95
N VAL A 29 9.32 1.11 -11.22
CA VAL A 29 9.60 1.59 -9.87
C VAL A 29 10.74 2.60 -9.91
N THR A 30 10.44 3.87 -9.61
CA THR A 30 11.42 4.96 -9.74
C THR A 30 12.59 4.83 -8.77
N SER A 31 12.40 4.19 -7.61
CA SER A 31 13.49 3.92 -6.67
C SER A 31 14.43 2.82 -7.15
N GLY A 32 14.05 2.04 -8.18
CA GLY A 32 14.80 0.88 -8.65
C GLY A 32 14.65 -0.37 -7.76
N TYR A 33 13.86 -0.33 -6.69
CA TYR A 33 13.55 -1.52 -5.91
C TYR A 33 12.58 -2.43 -6.67
N THR A 34 12.97 -3.68 -6.92
CA THR A 34 12.11 -4.69 -7.57
C THR A 34 11.39 -5.58 -6.56
N GLY A 35 11.95 -5.66 -5.34
CA GLY A 35 11.51 -6.52 -4.25
C GLY A 35 11.46 -8.01 -4.57
N ARG A 36 10.70 -8.72 -3.73
CA ARG A 36 10.49 -10.18 -3.82
C ARG A 36 9.01 -10.49 -3.96
N LYS A 37 8.73 -11.62 -4.61
CA LYS A 37 7.38 -12.15 -4.69
C LYS A 37 6.82 -12.36 -3.28
N ASN A 38 5.54 -12.04 -3.11
CA ASN A 38 4.77 -12.07 -1.87
C ASN A 38 5.09 -10.97 -0.85
N GLU A 39 5.96 -10.00 -1.16
CA GLU A 39 6.07 -8.79 -0.33
C GLU A 39 4.80 -7.95 -0.45
N ILE A 40 4.35 -7.38 0.67
CA ILE A 40 3.25 -6.40 0.70
C ILE A 40 3.85 -4.99 0.65
N TRP A 41 3.43 -4.25 -0.37
CA TRP A 41 3.92 -2.92 -0.71
C TRP A 41 2.86 -1.88 -0.39
N PHE A 42 3.21 -0.91 0.43
CA PHE A 42 2.43 0.30 0.65
C PHE A 42 3.03 1.43 -0.19
N VAL A 43 2.39 1.72 -1.34
CA VAL A 43 2.96 2.62 -2.35
C VAL A 43 1.91 3.48 -3.02
N ARG A 44 2.37 4.50 -3.74
CA ARG A 44 1.53 5.24 -4.68
C ARG A 44 1.85 4.84 -6.12
N VAL A 45 0.87 4.22 -6.76
CA VAL A 45 0.90 3.91 -8.20
C VAL A 45 0.19 5.04 -8.95
N ALA A 46 0.90 5.65 -9.90
CA ALA A 46 0.38 6.63 -10.82
C ALA A 46 0.11 5.97 -12.19
N PRO A 47 -0.90 6.45 -12.94
CA PRO A 47 -1.13 5.98 -14.30
C PRO A 47 0.10 6.23 -15.19
N PRO A 48 0.20 5.53 -16.33
CA PRO A 48 1.26 5.77 -17.29
C PRO A 48 1.28 7.24 -17.71
N PRO A 49 2.46 7.90 -17.74
CA PRO A 49 2.59 9.20 -18.37
C PRO A 49 2.12 9.11 -19.82
N PHE A 50 1.45 10.16 -20.28
CA PHE A 50 0.90 10.23 -21.64
C PHE A 50 1.95 9.81 -22.69
N GLY A 51 1.64 8.76 -23.47
CA GLY A 51 2.48 8.29 -24.58
C GLY A 51 3.48 7.18 -24.27
N LEU A 52 3.51 6.63 -23.04
CA LEU A 52 4.31 5.43 -22.71
C LEU A 52 3.49 4.14 -22.85
N ASP A 53 4.18 3.00 -22.98
CA ASP A 53 3.67 1.66 -23.33
C ASP A 53 2.65 1.02 -22.35
N GLY A 54 1.83 1.80 -21.65
CA GLY A 54 0.84 1.32 -20.68
C GLY A 54 1.45 0.90 -19.33
N GLN A 55 2.71 1.26 -19.06
CA GLN A 55 3.37 0.95 -17.79
C GLN A 55 3.03 2.01 -16.74
N ASN A 56 2.47 1.59 -15.61
CA ASN A 56 2.20 2.46 -14.46
C ASN A 56 3.52 2.82 -13.76
N ILE A 57 3.51 3.85 -12.92
CA ILE A 57 4.72 4.28 -12.20
C ILE A 57 4.48 4.22 -10.71
N VAL A 58 5.34 3.51 -9.98
CA VAL A 58 5.45 3.67 -8.52
C VAL A 58 6.28 4.92 -8.26
N ILE A 59 5.62 5.97 -7.77
CA ILE A 59 6.25 7.31 -7.63
C ILE A 59 6.89 7.54 -6.27
N THR A 60 6.53 6.74 -5.26
CA THR A 60 7.10 6.78 -3.91
C THR A 60 8.16 5.72 -3.74
N THR A 61 9.16 5.96 -2.88
CA THR A 61 10.00 4.88 -2.35
C THR A 61 9.11 3.81 -1.72
N PRO A 62 9.23 2.52 -2.11
CA PRO A 62 8.39 1.48 -1.55
C PRO A 62 8.51 1.32 -0.05
N TYR A 63 7.38 1.30 0.64
CA TYR A 63 7.30 0.89 2.03
C TYR A 63 6.87 -0.59 2.06
N ILE A 64 7.73 -1.46 2.55
CA ILE A 64 7.50 -2.91 2.60
C ILE A 64 7.04 -3.29 4.00
N MET A 65 5.85 -3.86 4.04
CA MET A 65 5.31 -4.43 5.26
C MET A 65 5.92 -5.81 5.48
N ILE A 66 6.64 -5.94 6.58
CA ILE A 66 7.21 -7.22 7.00
C ILE A 66 6.28 -7.89 8.03
N GLU A 67 6.33 -9.22 8.08
CA GLU A 67 5.59 -10.03 9.07
C GLU A 67 4.05 -9.87 8.97
N THR A 68 3.53 -9.58 7.78
CA THR A 68 2.08 -9.55 7.53
C THR A 68 1.71 -10.27 6.24
N LEU A 69 0.50 -10.83 6.21
CA LEU A 69 -0.06 -11.55 5.09
C LEU A 69 -1.13 -10.72 4.37
N LYS A 70 -1.37 -11.04 3.10
CA LYS A 70 -2.43 -10.41 2.30
C LYS A 70 -3.80 -10.56 2.97
N GLU A 71 -4.06 -11.74 3.55
CA GLU A 71 -5.33 -12.11 4.17
C GLU A 71 -5.64 -11.23 5.39
N GLU A 72 -4.62 -10.86 6.18
CA GLU A 72 -4.79 -9.94 7.31
C GLU A 72 -5.25 -8.55 6.87
N TRP A 73 -4.78 -8.08 5.71
CA TRP A 73 -5.25 -6.83 5.10
C TRP A 73 -6.67 -6.94 4.56
N GLU A 74 -7.01 -8.07 3.94
CA GLU A 74 -8.39 -8.34 3.49
C GLU A 74 -9.36 -8.33 4.68
N ASP A 75 -9.00 -8.98 5.79
CA ASP A 75 -9.77 -8.98 7.04
C ASP A 75 -9.86 -7.59 7.67
N TYR A 76 -8.77 -6.81 7.64
CA TYR A 76 -8.79 -5.42 8.07
C TYR A 76 -9.77 -4.59 7.24
N PHE A 77 -9.77 -4.70 5.90
CA PHE A 77 -10.69 -3.96 5.05
C PHE A 77 -12.15 -4.39 5.28
N ASN A 78 -12.41 -5.68 5.44
CA ASN A 78 -13.76 -6.20 5.70
C ASN A 78 -14.35 -5.63 7.01
N ARG A 79 -13.54 -5.46 8.05
CA ARG A 79 -13.97 -4.87 9.33
C ARG A 79 -14.05 -3.34 9.28
N THR A 80 -13.19 -2.69 8.50
CA THR A 80 -12.97 -1.24 8.58
C THR A 80 -13.85 -0.46 7.60
N LEU A 81 -13.99 -0.92 6.36
CA LEU A 81 -14.72 -0.20 5.32
C LEU A 81 -16.20 0.07 5.66
N PRO A 82 -16.96 -0.86 6.29
CA PRO A 82 -18.33 -0.57 6.72
C PRO A 82 -18.43 0.61 7.70
N ARG A 83 -17.37 0.88 8.48
CA ARG A 83 -17.33 1.99 9.45
C ARG A 83 -17.14 3.35 8.79
N ILE A 84 -16.64 3.40 7.55
CA ILE A 84 -16.49 4.64 6.77
C ILE A 84 -17.85 5.15 6.29
N GLY A 85 -18.82 4.26 6.07
CA GLY A 85 -20.19 4.64 5.70
C GLY A 85 -20.35 5.28 4.32
N ILE A 86 -19.43 4.99 3.39
CA ILE A 86 -19.47 5.50 2.01
C ILE A 86 -19.73 4.35 1.03
N ASP A 87 -20.69 4.55 0.12
CA ASP A 87 -20.95 3.65 -1.00
C ASP A 87 -20.52 4.28 -2.34
N PRO A 88 -20.08 3.49 -3.34
CA PRO A 88 -19.79 2.05 -3.28
C PRO A 88 -18.50 1.72 -2.49
N PRO A 89 -18.21 0.44 -2.16
CA PRO A 89 -17.06 0.04 -1.34
C PRO A 89 -15.69 0.56 -1.82
N ILE A 90 -15.51 0.75 -3.14
CA ILE A 90 -14.29 1.33 -3.70
C ILE A 90 -14.08 2.81 -3.31
N SER A 91 -15.16 3.55 -3.10
CA SER A 91 -15.12 4.92 -2.60
C SER A 91 -14.71 4.94 -1.12
N ALA A 92 -15.29 4.06 -0.29
CA ALA A 92 -14.84 3.90 1.10
C ALA A 92 -13.36 3.51 1.21
N TYR A 93 -12.89 2.60 0.36
CA TYR A 93 -11.48 2.23 0.31
C TYR A 93 -10.61 3.40 -0.13
N THR A 94 -11.02 4.15 -1.15
CA THR A 94 -10.28 5.34 -1.60
C THR A 94 -10.16 6.37 -0.49
N GLU A 95 -11.24 6.61 0.25
CA GLU A 95 -11.26 7.51 1.40
C GLU A 95 -10.34 7.00 2.51
N LEU A 96 -10.46 5.72 2.89
CA LEU A 96 -9.60 5.09 3.88
C LEU A 96 -8.12 5.20 3.50
N MET A 97 -7.73 4.90 2.26
CA MET A 97 -6.33 4.94 1.83
C MET A 97 -5.77 6.36 1.61
N LYS A 98 -6.62 7.38 1.63
CA LYS A 98 -6.26 8.79 1.49
C LYS A 98 -6.18 9.48 2.86
N HIS A 99 -7.14 9.22 3.74
CA HIS A 99 -7.30 9.92 5.01
C HIS A 99 -7.10 9.01 6.22
N GLY A 100 -7.41 7.72 6.11
CA GLY A 100 -7.42 6.77 7.22
C GLY A 100 -8.65 6.95 8.12
N LEU A 101 -8.63 6.34 9.31
CA LEU A 101 -9.73 6.44 10.27
C LEU A 101 -9.74 7.76 11.06
N GLU A 102 -8.59 8.41 11.18
CA GLU A 102 -8.38 9.65 11.93
C GLU A 102 -7.37 10.53 11.21
N ILE A 103 -7.36 11.83 11.54
CA ILE A 103 -6.38 12.77 10.99
C ILE A 103 -4.97 12.32 11.39
N ASN A 104 -4.12 12.01 10.41
CA ASN A 104 -2.77 11.42 10.54
C ASN A 104 -2.66 9.89 10.67
N TYR A 105 -3.74 9.12 10.54
CA TYR A 105 -3.71 7.66 10.69
C TYR A 105 -2.55 6.97 9.95
N TRP A 106 -2.37 7.24 8.65
CA TRP A 106 -1.29 6.62 7.87
C TRP A 106 0.11 7.12 8.24
N ASN A 107 0.23 8.38 8.67
CA ASN A 107 1.51 8.94 9.10
C ASN A 107 1.97 8.28 10.40
N GLU A 108 1.07 8.18 11.37
CA GLU A 108 1.32 7.47 12.63
C GLU A 108 1.63 5.99 12.39
N TYR A 109 0.86 5.35 11.52
CA TYR A 109 1.07 3.96 11.15
C TYR A 109 2.46 3.73 10.53
N ILE A 110 2.90 4.59 9.60
CA ILE A 110 4.25 4.52 9.03
C ILE A 110 5.31 4.78 10.12
N PHE A 111 5.12 5.80 10.95
CA PHE A 111 6.11 6.21 11.94
C PHE A 111 6.33 5.13 13.01
N GLN A 112 5.24 4.59 13.56
CA GLN A 112 5.30 3.56 14.59
C GLN A 112 5.75 2.20 14.04
N GLY A 113 5.39 1.89 12.80
CA GLY A 113 5.83 0.65 12.16
C GLY A 113 7.29 0.67 11.74
N TYR A 114 7.90 1.85 11.57
CA TYR A 114 9.23 1.98 10.96
C TYR A 114 10.27 1.10 11.64
N CYS A 115 10.95 0.27 10.84
CA CYS A 115 11.95 -0.68 11.32
C CYS A 115 13.34 -0.35 10.79
N ASN A 116 13.47 -0.15 9.48
CA ASN A 116 14.76 0.09 8.83
C ASN A 116 14.57 0.65 7.41
N PHE A 117 15.66 0.99 6.73
CA PHE A 117 15.65 1.37 5.32
C PHE A 117 16.90 0.87 4.60
N SER A 118 16.82 0.86 3.27
CA SER A 118 17.96 0.78 2.35
C SER A 118 17.80 1.90 1.31
N ASN A 119 18.78 2.06 0.42
CA ASN A 119 18.82 3.18 -0.54
C ASN A 119 17.56 3.30 -1.41
N ASN A 120 16.81 2.22 -1.62
CA ASN A 120 15.65 2.17 -2.52
C ASN A 120 14.35 1.68 -1.87
N VAL A 121 14.32 1.43 -0.56
CA VAL A 121 13.19 0.79 0.13
C VAL A 121 13.15 1.12 1.62
N ILE A 122 11.95 1.22 2.19
CA ILE A 122 11.71 1.40 3.62
C ILE A 122 10.99 0.16 4.16
N TYR A 123 11.39 -0.35 5.31
CA TYR A 123 10.77 -1.48 5.98
C TYR A 123 10.03 -1.03 7.22
N PHE A 124 8.82 -1.54 7.39
CA PHE A 124 8.05 -1.30 8.59
C PHE A 124 7.21 -2.54 8.94
N ARG A 125 6.99 -2.78 10.22
CA ARG A 125 6.20 -3.91 10.74
C ARG A 125 4.74 -3.53 10.84
N HIS A 126 3.87 -4.51 10.57
CA HIS A 126 2.47 -4.36 10.91
C HIS A 126 2.32 -4.25 12.43
N PHE A 127 1.78 -3.12 12.88
CA PHE A 127 1.31 -2.94 14.24
C PHE A 127 -0.18 -3.29 14.29
N GLN A 128 -0.57 -4.16 15.23
CA GLN A 128 -1.89 -4.82 15.30
C GLN A 128 -3.08 -3.91 14.97
N ALA A 129 -4.03 -4.52 14.26
CA ALA A 129 -5.22 -3.95 13.62
C ALA A 129 -6.34 -3.42 14.55
N ASP A 130 -5.99 -2.88 15.71
CA ASP A 130 -6.85 -2.07 16.60
C ASP A 130 -6.14 -0.77 17.02
N PHE A 131 -5.46 -0.14 16.06
CA PHE A 131 -4.88 1.20 16.24
C PHE A 131 -6.00 2.20 16.56
N LYS A 132 -6.18 2.51 17.85
CA LYS A 132 -6.70 3.81 18.29
C LYS A 132 -5.54 4.76 18.16
N ALA A 133 -5.63 5.79 17.32
CA ALA A 133 -4.61 6.82 17.36
C ALA A 133 -4.69 7.42 18.76
N THR A 134 -3.67 7.19 19.58
CA THR A 134 -3.53 7.90 20.85
C THR A 134 -3.38 9.36 20.49
N THR A 135 -4.44 10.12 20.74
CA THR A 135 -4.44 11.58 20.62
C THR A 135 -3.33 12.11 21.54
N PRO A 136 -2.38 12.93 21.05
CA PRO A 136 -1.58 13.73 21.96
C PRO A 136 -2.54 14.67 22.70
N GLY A 137 -2.46 14.69 24.02
CA GLY A 137 -3.35 15.44 24.91
C GLY A 137 -3.31 16.95 24.74
#